data_AF-A0A258XG84-F1
#
_entry.id   AF-A0A258XG84-F1
#
_cell.length_a   1.000
_cell.length_b   1.000
_cell.length_c   1.000
_cell.angle_alpha   90.00
_cell.angle_beta   90.00
_cell.angle_gamma   90.00
#
_symmetry.space_group_name_H-M   'P 1'
#
loop_
_entity.id
_entity.type
_entity.pdbx_description
1 polymer ?
#
loop_
_entity_poly.entity_id
_entity_poly.type
_entity_poly.pdbx_seq_one_letter_code
_entity_poly.pdbx_strand_id
1 'polypeptide(L)'
;MRRIAGEILHVRDHELRRRAVGEMHLRRWPVLPVPCHIVQWVLAIEDAERAEELAAIEMRCGVHDSVGNPSHREGRINAAVTFTWERQSEGSSLTLFASPCDEDGFVNAHGDLQIADAIAWAQNLPGQVIRSTRVWLGEDDAAIAPLLERQSLNRDELVSSTLGGGIRIWSDFRIMD
;
A
#
# COMPACT_ATOMS: atom_id res chain seq x y z
N MET A 1 51.88 -19.54 7.49
CA MET A 1 50.61 -19.29 6.76
C MET A 1 50.20 -17.84 7.05
N ARG A 2 50.40 -16.91 6.09
CA ARG A 2 50.15 -15.46 6.27
C ARG A 2 48.65 -15.18 6.18
N ARG A 3 48.07 -14.51 7.18
CA ARG A 3 46.73 -13.89 7.07
C ARG A 3 46.87 -12.65 6.18
N ILE A 4 46.16 -12.64 5.06
CA ILE A 4 45.95 -11.43 4.27
C ILE A 4 44.84 -10.66 5.02
N ALA A 5 45.22 -9.59 5.71
CA ALA A 5 44.27 -8.61 6.18
C ALA A 5 43.78 -7.84 4.94
N GLY A 6 42.56 -8.13 4.49
CA GLY A 6 41.91 -7.31 3.48
C GLY A 6 41.62 -5.94 4.09
N GLU A 7 42.26 -4.90 3.56
CA GLU A 7 41.82 -3.53 3.78
C GLU A 7 40.37 -3.42 3.29
N ILE A 8 39.45 -3.17 4.22
CA ILE A 8 38.10 -2.75 3.87
C ILE A 8 38.25 -1.34 3.28
N LEU A 9 38.19 -1.24 1.96
CA LEU A 9 38.05 0.05 1.28
C LEU A 9 36.73 0.68 1.74
N HIS A 10 36.82 1.62 2.68
CA HIS A 10 35.69 2.44 3.08
C HIS A 10 35.37 3.41 1.94
N VAL A 11 34.51 2.99 1.02
CA VAL A 11 33.88 3.89 0.07
C VAL A 11 33.03 4.87 0.86
N ARG A 12 33.23 6.18 0.65
CA ARG A 12 32.45 7.22 1.32
C ARG A 12 30.97 7.00 1.03
N ASP A 13 30.19 6.87 2.10
CA ASP A 13 28.76 6.66 1.97
C ASP A 13 28.08 7.95 1.50
N HIS A 14 27.29 7.86 0.43
CA HIS A 14 26.63 9.02 -0.18
C HIS A 14 25.42 9.43 0.66
N GLU A 15 25.20 10.73 0.88
CA GLU A 15 24.09 11.22 1.72
C GLU A 15 22.71 10.79 1.18
N LEU A 16 22.56 10.76 -0.15
CA LEU A 16 21.36 10.23 -0.80
C LEU A 16 21.09 8.75 -0.49
N ARG A 17 22.10 7.94 -0.20
CA ARG A 17 21.90 6.52 0.17
C ARG A 17 21.19 6.42 1.51
N ARG A 18 21.59 7.24 2.49
CA ARG A 18 20.93 7.28 3.81
C ARG A 18 19.48 7.75 3.70
N ARG A 19 19.23 8.74 2.83
CA ARG A 19 17.88 9.22 2.53
C ARG A 19 17.01 8.14 1.88
N ALA A 20 17.50 7.50 0.81
CA ALA A 20 16.79 6.42 0.13
C ALA A 20 16.51 5.23 1.06
N VAL A 21 17.49 4.83 1.88
CA VAL A 21 17.30 3.76 2.88
C VAL A 21 16.29 4.17 3.95
N GLY A 22 16.33 5.43 4.42
CA GLY A 22 15.35 5.96 5.35
C GLY A 22 13.93 5.92 4.78
N GLU A 23 13.76 6.27 3.51
CA GLU A 23 12.49 6.21 2.78
C GLU A 23 11.98 4.75 2.65
N MET A 24 12.87 3.76 2.52
CA MET A 24 12.49 2.34 2.51
C MET A 24 11.92 1.83 3.85
N HIS A 25 12.22 2.50 4.96
CA HIS A 25 11.75 2.14 6.31
C HIS A 25 10.47 2.86 6.75
N LEU A 26 9.85 3.67 5.88
CA LEU A 26 8.64 4.43 6.21
C LEU A 26 7.37 3.57 6.28
N ARG A 27 7.42 2.34 5.78
CA ARG A 27 6.27 1.43 5.62
C ARG A 27 5.71 0.97 6.96
N ARG A 28 4.82 1.77 7.54
CA ARG A 28 4.09 1.42 8.76
C ARG A 28 2.65 1.13 8.38
N TRP A 29 2.40 -0.12 8.05
CA TRP A 29 1.02 -0.59 7.96
C TRP A 29 0.48 -0.86 9.37
N PRO A 30 -0.81 -0.58 9.60
CA PRO A 30 -1.45 -0.97 10.86
C PRO A 30 -1.50 -2.50 10.96
N VAL A 31 -1.85 -3.00 12.15
CA VAL A 31 -2.29 -4.39 12.27
C VAL A 31 -3.53 -4.55 11.39
N LEU A 32 -3.43 -5.44 10.40
CA LEU A 32 -4.50 -5.65 9.43
C LEU A 32 -5.57 -6.57 10.04
N PRO A 33 -6.85 -6.15 10.07
CA PRO A 33 -7.94 -7.06 10.39
C PRO A 33 -8.11 -8.09 9.26
N VAL A 34 -8.78 -9.20 9.56
CA VAL A 34 -9.25 -10.16 8.56
C VAL A 34 -10.76 -10.32 8.68
N PRO A 35 -11.52 -10.34 7.57
CA PRO A 35 -11.07 -10.03 6.21
C PRO A 35 -10.71 -8.54 6.04
N CYS A 36 -9.85 -8.23 5.07
CA CYS A 36 -9.53 -6.85 4.71
C CYS A 36 -9.30 -6.69 3.21
N HIS A 37 -9.91 -5.66 2.63
CA HIS A 37 -9.64 -5.23 1.26
C HIS A 37 -8.69 -4.02 1.29
N ILE A 38 -7.51 -4.21 0.71
CA ILE A 38 -6.46 -3.20 0.63
C ILE A 38 -6.38 -2.64 -0.79
N VAL A 39 -6.29 -1.32 -0.92
CA VAL A 39 -5.99 -0.64 -2.18
C VAL A 39 -4.81 0.29 -1.96
N GLN A 40 -3.76 0.16 -2.76
CA GLN A 40 -2.60 1.04 -2.69
C GLN A 40 -2.36 1.70 -4.04
N TRP A 41 -2.11 3.01 -3.99
CA TRP A 41 -1.55 3.77 -5.09
C TRP A 41 -0.17 4.30 -4.72
N VAL A 42 0.73 4.26 -5.70
CA VAL A 42 1.98 5.01 -5.69
C VAL A 42 1.84 6.09 -6.75
N LEU A 43 2.03 7.34 -6.33
CA LEU A 43 1.75 8.54 -7.11
C LEU A 43 3.05 9.31 -7.34
N ALA A 44 3.31 9.72 -8.59
CA ALA A 44 4.21 10.83 -8.88
C ALA A 44 3.50 12.13 -8.51
N ILE A 45 4.16 13.02 -7.76
CA ILE A 45 3.58 14.29 -7.32
C ILE A 45 4.57 15.41 -7.64
N GLU A 46 4.12 16.41 -8.40
CA GLU A 46 4.94 17.58 -8.69
C GLU A 46 5.10 18.46 -7.44
N ASP A 47 6.21 19.19 -7.34
CA ASP A 47 6.48 20.04 -6.17
C ASP A 47 5.39 21.09 -5.92
N ALA A 48 4.76 21.59 -7.00
CA ALA A 48 3.67 22.56 -6.94
C ALA A 48 2.38 21.98 -6.32
N GLU A 49 2.17 20.66 -6.43
CA GLU A 49 0.96 19.96 -5.95
C GLU A 49 1.08 19.48 -4.49
N ARG A 50 2.30 19.45 -3.94
CA ARG A 50 2.58 18.87 -2.61
C ARG A 50 1.79 19.51 -1.47
N ALA A 51 1.58 20.83 -1.52
CA ALA A 51 0.83 21.54 -0.50
C ALA A 51 -0.66 21.19 -0.55
N GLU A 52 -1.21 21.06 -1.75
CA GLU A 52 -2.61 20.68 -1.98
C GLU A 52 -2.85 19.22 -1.58
N GLU A 53 -1.95 18.32 -1.97
CA GLU A 53 -1.97 16.91 -1.56
C GLU A 53 -2.02 16.79 -0.03
N LEU A 54 -1.07 17.44 0.66
CA LEU A 54 -0.99 17.37 2.12
C LEU A 54 -2.25 17.93 2.77
N ALA A 55 -2.78 19.06 2.29
CA ALA A 55 -4.01 19.63 2.82
C ALA A 55 -5.19 18.65 2.65
N ALA A 56 -5.31 17.98 1.49
CA ALA A 56 -6.36 17.00 1.24
C ALA A 56 -6.27 15.78 2.16
N ILE A 57 -5.05 15.31 2.44
CA ILE A 57 -4.78 14.24 3.40
C ILE A 57 -5.13 14.67 4.83
N GLU A 58 -4.69 15.87 5.24
CA GLU A 58 -4.90 16.37 6.61
C GLU A 58 -6.37 16.64 6.93
N MET A 59 -7.20 16.97 5.94
CA MET A 59 -8.67 17.05 6.12
C MET A 59 -9.31 15.72 6.57
N ARG A 60 -8.65 14.58 6.35
CA ARG A 60 -9.14 13.25 6.74
C ARG A 60 -8.39 12.65 7.93
N CYS A 61 -7.37 13.34 8.44
CA CYS A 61 -6.67 12.95 9.65
C CYS A 61 -7.48 13.39 10.87
N GLY A 62 -7.66 12.50 11.86
CA GLY A 62 -8.20 12.90 13.15
C GLY A 62 -7.22 13.82 13.91
N VAL A 63 -7.74 14.59 14.87
CA VAL A 63 -6.92 15.48 15.74
C VAL A 63 -5.81 14.72 16.48
N HIS A 64 -5.96 13.40 16.65
CA HIS A 64 -5.01 12.53 17.35
C HIS A 64 -4.11 11.70 16.42
N ASP A 65 -4.33 11.75 15.11
CA ASP A 65 -3.59 10.91 14.12
C ASP A 65 -2.24 11.53 13.72
N SER A 66 -1.73 12.46 14.55
CA SER A 66 -0.41 13.06 14.38
C SER A 66 0.67 12.11 14.89
N VAL A 67 0.91 11.04 14.13
CA VAL A 67 2.19 10.34 14.22
C VAL A 67 3.28 11.40 13.99
N GLY A 68 4.22 11.54 14.93
CA GLY A 68 5.25 12.60 14.92
C GLY A 68 6.24 12.60 13.74
N ASN A 69 5.95 11.85 12.67
CA ASN A 69 6.69 11.86 11.43
C ASN A 69 5.99 12.77 10.40
N PRO A 70 6.61 13.87 9.95
CA PRO A 70 6.00 14.78 8.97
C PRO A 70 5.70 14.10 7.63
N SER A 71 6.34 12.97 7.32
CA SER A 71 6.19 12.22 6.07
C SER A 71 5.19 11.06 6.15
N HIS A 72 4.40 10.97 7.21
CA HIS A 72 3.36 9.97 7.37
C HIS A 72 2.09 10.60 7.93
N ARG A 73 0.94 10.14 7.43
CA ARG A 73 -0.37 10.46 7.98
C ARG A 73 -1.21 9.20 7.99
N GLU A 74 -2.07 9.09 8.97
CA GLU A 74 -3.10 8.09 9.04
C GLU A 74 -4.44 8.76 9.30
N GLY A 75 -5.52 8.09 8.96
CA GLY A 75 -6.84 8.64 9.22
C GLY A 75 -7.95 7.73 8.77
N ARG A 76 -9.16 8.29 8.76
CA ARG A 76 -10.38 7.58 8.44
C ARG A 76 -11.16 8.33 7.38
N ILE A 77 -11.51 7.64 6.31
CA ILE A 77 -12.36 8.18 5.24
C ILE A 77 -13.82 8.06 5.66
N ASN A 78 -14.22 6.88 6.14
CA ASN A 78 -15.57 6.56 6.56
C ASN A 78 -15.56 5.43 7.60
N ALA A 79 -16.73 4.90 7.99
CA ALA A 79 -16.83 3.91 9.07
C ALA A 79 -16.05 2.61 8.80
N ALA A 80 -15.89 2.22 7.53
CA ALA A 80 -15.25 0.96 7.14
C ALA A 80 -13.84 1.15 6.54
N VAL A 81 -13.46 2.36 6.13
CA VAL A 81 -12.20 2.60 5.42
C VAL A 81 -11.29 3.56 6.17
N THR A 82 -10.14 3.05 6.59
CA THR A 82 -9.00 3.84 7.07
C THR A 82 -7.94 3.96 5.99
N PHE A 83 -6.99 4.88 6.17
CA PHE A 83 -5.88 5.04 5.24
C PHE A 83 -4.57 5.33 5.96
N THR A 84 -3.48 5.02 5.26
CA THR A 84 -2.14 5.56 5.54
C THR A 84 -1.63 6.26 4.30
N TRP A 85 -1.06 7.43 4.48
CA TRP A 85 -0.35 8.20 3.47
C TRP A 85 1.11 8.34 3.89
N GLU A 86 2.02 8.13 2.96
CA GLU A 86 3.46 8.31 3.17
C GLU A 86 4.03 9.18 2.06
N ARG A 87 4.75 10.23 2.46
CA ARG A 87 5.50 11.10 1.55
C ARG A 87 6.87 10.51 1.28
N GLN A 88 7.25 10.43 0.02
CA GLN A 88 8.61 10.13 -0.42
C GLN A 88 9.19 11.30 -1.22
N SER A 89 10.49 11.21 -1.53
CA SER A 89 11.18 12.25 -2.30
C SER A 89 10.57 12.46 -3.68
N GLU A 90 10.26 11.38 -4.40
CA GLU A 90 9.77 11.40 -5.79
C GLU A 90 8.24 11.38 -5.91
N GLY A 91 7.53 11.18 -4.81
CA GLY A 91 6.07 11.05 -4.84
C GLY A 91 5.48 10.77 -3.48
N SER A 92 4.36 10.05 -3.49
CA SER A 92 3.66 9.61 -2.28
C SER A 92 3.04 8.24 -2.49
N SER A 93 2.77 7.53 -1.40
CA SER A 93 1.93 6.33 -1.42
C SER A 93 0.71 6.51 -0.54
N LEU A 94 -0.46 6.21 -1.09
CA LEU A 94 -1.72 6.16 -0.36
C LEU A 94 -2.18 4.70 -0.30
N THR A 95 -2.47 4.21 0.90
CA THR A 95 -3.02 2.87 1.11
C THR A 95 -4.34 2.97 1.87
N LEU A 96 -5.40 2.39 1.32
CA LEU A 96 -6.70 2.23 1.93
C LEU A 96 -6.83 0.84 2.52
N PHE A 97 -7.43 0.74 3.70
CA PHE A 97 -7.75 -0.51 4.38
C PHE A 97 -9.25 -0.52 4.66
N ALA A 98 -10.00 -1.35 3.94
CA ALA A 98 -11.43 -1.53 4.14
C ALA A 98 -11.67 -2.75 5.04
N SER A 99 -12.36 -2.52 6.15
CA SER A 99 -12.84 -3.54 7.09
C SER A 99 -13.89 -2.93 8.05
N PRO A 100 -14.98 -3.63 8.40
CA PRO A 100 -15.36 -4.94 7.87
C PRO A 100 -15.71 -4.86 6.38
N CYS A 101 -15.46 -5.95 5.65
CA CYS A 101 -15.70 -6.04 4.20
C CYS A 101 -16.00 -7.49 3.80
N ASP A 102 -16.51 -7.68 2.60
CA ASP A 102 -16.72 -8.97 1.95
C ASP A 102 -16.09 -9.01 0.55
N GLU A 103 -16.10 -10.19 -0.05
CA GLU A 103 -15.55 -10.43 -1.38
C GLU A 103 -16.34 -9.73 -2.50
N ASP A 104 -17.60 -9.35 -2.27
CA ASP A 104 -18.41 -8.65 -3.27
C ASP A 104 -17.84 -7.26 -3.54
N GLY A 105 -17.48 -6.52 -2.47
CA GLY A 105 -16.79 -5.23 -2.59
C GLY A 105 -15.41 -5.34 -3.22
N PHE A 106 -14.72 -6.48 -3.06
CA PHE A 106 -13.46 -6.74 -3.74
C PHE A 106 -13.66 -7.02 -5.24
N VAL A 107 -14.61 -7.87 -5.61
CA VAL A 107 -14.88 -8.19 -7.02
C VAL A 107 -15.43 -6.98 -7.76
N ASN A 108 -16.34 -6.22 -7.12
CA ASN A 108 -16.94 -5.02 -7.67
C ASN A 108 -16.91 -3.86 -6.67
N ALA A 109 -15.83 -3.09 -6.72
CA ALA A 109 -15.63 -1.94 -5.82
C ALA A 109 -16.71 -0.85 -5.96
N HIS A 110 -17.41 -0.76 -7.09
CA HIS A 110 -18.51 0.20 -7.27
C HIS A 110 -19.84 -0.27 -6.65
N GLY A 111 -19.96 -1.57 -6.35
CA GLY A 111 -21.12 -2.15 -5.68
C GLY A 111 -21.12 -1.92 -4.16
N ASP A 112 -19.95 -1.74 -3.57
CA ASP A 112 -19.79 -1.36 -2.16
C ASP A 112 -19.63 0.16 -2.05
N LEU A 113 -20.64 0.82 -1.46
CA LEU A 113 -20.65 2.29 -1.34
C LEU A 113 -19.53 2.85 -0.47
N GLN A 114 -19.08 2.14 0.58
CA GLN A 114 -18.01 2.61 1.46
C GLN A 114 -16.66 2.56 0.74
N ILE A 115 -16.41 1.49 -0.01
CA ILE A 115 -15.20 1.35 -0.82
C ILE A 115 -15.23 2.31 -2.01
N ALA A 116 -16.37 2.43 -2.70
CA ALA A 116 -16.54 3.33 -3.83
C ALA A 116 -16.29 4.80 -3.45
N ASP A 117 -16.84 5.27 -2.33
CA ASP A 117 -16.62 6.62 -1.80
C ASP A 117 -15.14 6.87 -1.48
N ALA A 118 -14.47 5.89 -0.86
CA ALA A 118 -13.05 5.99 -0.54
C ALA A 118 -12.15 6.04 -1.79
N ILE A 119 -12.46 5.23 -2.81
CA ILE A 119 -11.77 5.27 -4.10
C ILE A 119 -12.03 6.60 -4.81
N ALA A 120 -13.27 7.09 -4.80
CA ALA A 120 -13.62 8.37 -5.41
C ALA A 120 -12.89 9.54 -4.73
N TRP A 121 -12.77 9.54 -3.40
CA TRP A 121 -11.93 10.51 -2.71
C TRP A 121 -10.46 10.42 -3.15
N ALA A 122 -9.89 9.21 -3.18
CA ALA A 122 -8.50 9.01 -3.59
C ALA A 122 -8.22 9.44 -5.04
N GLN A 123 -9.18 9.26 -5.95
CA GLN A 123 -9.09 9.66 -7.36
C GLN A 123 -9.08 11.19 -7.56
N ASN A 124 -9.53 11.96 -6.56
CA ASN A 124 -9.50 13.42 -6.60
C ASN A 124 -8.23 14.02 -5.98
N LEU A 125 -7.30 13.19 -5.49
CA LEU A 125 -6.02 13.69 -4.98
C LEU A 125 -5.10 14.09 -6.14
N PRO A 126 -4.21 15.07 -5.94
CA PRO A 126 -3.19 15.42 -6.92
C PRO A 126 -2.25 14.26 -7.26
N GLY A 127 -1.57 14.37 -8.40
CA GLY A 127 -0.57 13.41 -8.85
C GLY A 127 -1.02 12.41 -9.92
N GLN A 128 -0.03 11.64 -10.40
CA GLN A 128 -0.21 10.64 -11.44
C GLN A 128 0.10 9.25 -10.90
N VAL A 129 -0.81 8.29 -11.13
CA VAL A 129 -0.64 6.91 -10.69
C VAL A 129 0.51 6.24 -11.46
N ILE A 130 1.58 5.89 -10.74
CA ILE A 130 2.66 5.04 -11.25
C ILE A 130 2.26 3.56 -11.11
N ARG A 131 1.60 3.22 -10.01
CA ARG A 131 1.19 1.86 -9.69
C ARG A 131 -0.09 1.85 -8.87
N SER A 132 -0.98 0.93 -9.19
CA SER A 132 -2.10 0.56 -8.33
C SER A 132 -2.01 -0.92 -7.96
N THR A 133 -2.35 -1.26 -6.73
CA THR A 133 -2.37 -2.64 -6.23
C THR A 133 -3.62 -2.83 -5.39
N ARG A 134 -4.33 -3.94 -5.63
CA ARG A 134 -5.45 -4.37 -4.80
C ARG A 134 -5.13 -5.72 -4.20
N VAL A 135 -5.37 -5.88 -2.90
CA VAL A 135 -5.14 -7.13 -2.17
C VAL A 135 -6.37 -7.47 -1.38
N TRP A 136 -6.79 -8.73 -1.44
CA TRP A 136 -7.75 -9.30 -0.50
C TRP A 136 -6.98 -10.11 0.52
N LEU A 137 -7.19 -9.81 1.80
CA LEU A 137 -6.61 -10.53 2.91
C LEU A 137 -7.72 -11.31 3.62
N GLY A 138 -7.57 -12.64 3.63
CA GLY A 138 -8.42 -13.57 4.38
C GLY A 138 -7.67 -14.19 5.55
N GLU A 139 -8.40 -14.83 6.45
CA GLU A 139 -7.83 -15.49 7.63
C GLU A 139 -7.04 -16.75 7.26
N ASP A 140 -7.55 -17.54 6.32
CA ASP A 140 -6.94 -18.79 5.86
C ASP A 140 -7.28 -19.11 4.39
N ASP A 141 -6.75 -20.22 3.87
CA ASP A 141 -7.02 -20.66 2.49
C ASP A 141 -8.51 -20.90 2.20
N ALA A 142 -9.28 -21.35 3.20
CA ALA A 142 -10.70 -21.64 3.02
C ALA A 142 -11.51 -20.35 2.84
N ALA A 143 -11.15 -19.29 3.56
CA ALA A 143 -11.73 -17.95 3.41
C ALA A 143 -11.41 -17.31 2.04
N ILE A 144 -10.37 -17.76 1.35
CA ILE A 144 -9.92 -17.24 0.05
C ILE A 144 -10.50 -18.02 -1.13
N ALA A 145 -10.83 -19.31 -0.94
CA ALA A 145 -11.25 -20.20 -2.01
C ALA A 145 -12.43 -19.67 -2.87
N PRO A 146 -13.52 -19.12 -2.28
CA PRO A 146 -14.63 -18.59 -3.08
C PRO A 146 -14.20 -17.40 -3.96
N LEU A 147 -13.38 -16.50 -3.42
CA LEU A 147 -12.84 -15.37 -4.18
C LEU A 147 -11.95 -15.82 -5.33
N LEU A 148 -11.13 -16.87 -5.13
CA LEU A 148 -10.29 -17.40 -6.21
C LEU A 148 -11.13 -17.88 -7.38
N GLU A 149 -12.31 -18.46 -7.15
CA GLU A 149 -13.23 -18.91 -8.22
C GLU A 149 -13.87 -17.75 -8.97
N ARG A 150 -14.17 -16.67 -8.25
CA ARG A 150 -14.86 -15.48 -8.77
C ARG A 150 -13.93 -14.49 -9.46
N GLN A 151 -12.67 -14.43 -9.02
CA GLN A 151 -11.69 -13.52 -9.59
C GLN A 151 -11.10 -14.12 -10.87
N SER A 152 -11.08 -13.31 -11.93
CA SER A 152 -10.55 -13.68 -13.24
C SER A 152 -9.01 -13.76 -13.25
N LEU A 153 -8.39 -14.47 -12.31
CA LEU A 153 -6.96 -14.80 -12.38
C LEU A 153 -6.75 -15.81 -13.51
N ASN A 154 -5.74 -15.56 -14.35
CA ASN A 154 -5.35 -16.48 -15.40
C ASN A 154 -4.81 -17.73 -14.70
N ARG A 155 -5.52 -18.86 -14.82
CA ARG A 155 -5.15 -20.11 -14.15
C ARG A 155 -3.81 -20.65 -14.65
N ASP A 156 -3.49 -20.39 -15.92
CA ASP A 156 -2.24 -20.84 -16.54
C ASP A 156 -1.03 -20.02 -16.06
N GLU A 157 -1.27 -18.83 -15.51
CA GLU A 157 -0.24 -17.92 -14.97
C GLU A 157 -0.39 -17.70 -13.47
N LEU A 158 -1.24 -18.50 -12.80
CA LEU A 158 -1.48 -18.39 -11.38
C LEU A 158 -0.23 -18.83 -10.63
N VAL A 159 0.38 -17.88 -9.94
CA VAL A 159 1.50 -18.13 -9.03
C VAL A 159 0.98 -18.11 -7.61
N SER A 160 1.35 -19.14 -6.85
CA SER A 160 1.19 -19.14 -5.40
C SER A 160 2.52 -19.38 -4.72
N SER A 161 2.76 -18.66 -3.63
CA SER A 161 3.95 -18.80 -2.80
C SER A 161 3.56 -18.80 -1.33
N THR A 162 4.38 -19.49 -0.52
CA THR A 162 4.27 -19.46 0.94
C THR A 162 5.39 -18.59 1.50
N LEU A 163 5.02 -17.60 2.32
CA LEU A 163 5.95 -16.71 3.00
C LEU A 163 5.92 -16.99 4.50
N GLY A 164 7.11 -17.02 5.13
CA GLY A 164 7.25 -17.07 6.58
C GLY A 164 6.60 -18.27 7.30
N GLY A 165 6.24 -19.33 6.57
CA GLY A 165 5.67 -20.57 7.12
C GLY A 165 4.17 -20.52 7.45
N GLY A 166 3.44 -19.48 7.06
CA GLY A 166 2.00 -19.38 7.36
C GLY A 166 1.18 -18.42 6.49
N ILE A 167 1.82 -17.65 5.60
CA ILE A 167 1.12 -16.74 4.68
C ILE A 167 1.17 -17.34 3.29
N ARG A 168 0.01 -17.49 2.64
CA ARG A 168 -0.07 -17.86 1.24
C ARG A 168 -0.53 -16.66 0.41
N ILE A 169 0.15 -16.45 -0.71
CA ILE A 169 -0.22 -15.42 -1.71
C ILE A 169 -0.68 -16.13 -2.97
N TRP A 170 -1.67 -15.55 -3.65
CA TRP A 170 -2.08 -15.90 -5.01
C TRP A 170 -2.07 -14.65 -5.87
N SER A 171 -1.49 -14.74 -7.05
CA SER A 171 -1.49 -13.69 -8.07
C SER A 171 -1.33 -14.33 -9.44
N ASP A 172 -1.89 -13.73 -10.48
CA ASP A 172 -1.39 -13.92 -11.83
C ASP A 172 -0.52 -12.72 -12.23
N PHE A 173 0.35 -12.91 -13.21
CA PHE A 173 1.15 -11.83 -13.76
C PHE A 173 0.55 -11.39 -15.09
N ARG A 174 -0.13 -10.25 -15.08
CA ARG A 174 -0.62 -9.61 -16.31
C ARG A 174 0.02 -8.25 -16.49
N ILE A 175 0.57 -8.03 -17.66
CA ILE A 175 0.84 -6.68 -18.17
C ILE A 175 -0.41 -6.33 -18.98
N MET A 176 -1.20 -5.37 -18.51
CA MET A 176 -2.32 -4.82 -19.29
C MET A 176 -1.84 -3.53 -19.93
N ASP A 177 -2.05 -3.40 -21.23
CA ASP A 177 -1.76 -2.20 -22.02
C ASP A 177 -2.74 -1.05 -21.71
#